data_AF-A0A7Y9JWK8-F1
#
_entry.id   AF-A0A7Y9JWK8-F1
#
_cell.length_a   1.000
_cell.length_b   1.000
_cell.length_c   1.000
_cell.angle_alpha   90.00
_cell.angle_beta   90.00
_cell.angle_gamma   90.00
#
_symmetry.space_group_name_H-M   'P 1'
#
loop_
_entity.id
_entity.type
_entity.pdbx_description
1 polymer ?
#
loop_
_entity_poly.entity_id
_entity_poly.type
_entity_poly.pdbx_seq_one_letter_code
_entity_poly.pdbx_strand_id
1 'polypeptide(L)'
;MPTPSPAGAPPADAPIAGLLTWLVRQGARLPGTAELDAFTAVVADAWSALGLEVHRDPVPLTGWAATAGTLTVHPAGRGAAAARVPVASVAPCSAATPPEGVRGPVVRAGGGAVHAGTCAARLPWWTSPPVPCRSVCWCGPWPRPRPPGRRPPRS
;
A
#
# COMPACT_ATOMS: atom_id res chain seq x y z
N MET A 1 24.56 20.73 6.85
CA MET A 1 25.52 19.63 6.69
C MET A 1 24.79 18.43 6.10
N PRO A 2 25.31 17.77 5.06
CA PRO A 2 24.74 16.51 4.57
C PRO A 2 24.77 15.47 5.69
N THR A 3 23.68 14.71 5.85
CA THR A 3 23.69 13.54 6.73
C THR A 3 24.56 12.48 6.08
N PRO A 4 25.60 11.96 6.76
CA PRO A 4 26.48 10.95 6.19
C PRO A 4 25.71 9.67 5.88
N SER A 5 26.19 8.90 4.90
CA SER A 5 25.65 7.58 4.58
C SER A 5 25.50 6.71 5.83
N PRO A 6 24.40 5.95 5.93
CA PRO A 6 24.15 5.05 7.03
C PRO A 6 25.21 3.94 7.08
N ALA A 7 25.54 3.48 8.30
CA ALA A 7 26.47 2.37 8.50
C ALA A 7 26.03 1.12 7.72
N GLY A 8 26.97 0.53 6.97
CA GLY A 8 26.73 -0.66 6.14
C GLY A 8 26.13 -0.36 4.76
N ALA A 9 26.00 0.91 4.35
CA ALA A 9 25.76 1.26 2.96
C ALA A 9 26.92 0.79 2.08
N PRO A 10 26.65 0.28 0.87
CA PRO A 10 27.69 0.00 -0.10
C PRO A 10 28.36 1.32 -0.53
N PRO A 11 29.67 1.29 -0.87
CA PRO A 11 30.35 2.47 -1.39
C PRO A 11 29.75 2.91 -2.74
N ALA A 12 29.98 4.17 -3.14
CA ALA A 12 29.37 4.76 -4.33
C ALA A 12 29.75 4.04 -5.65
N ASP A 13 30.90 3.38 -5.67
CA ASP A 13 31.43 2.59 -6.80
C ASP A 13 31.02 1.10 -6.74
N ALA A 14 30.22 0.70 -5.74
CA ALA A 14 29.77 -0.67 -5.63
C ALA A 14 28.95 -1.12 -6.86
N PRO A 15 29.03 -2.42 -7.23
CA PRO A 15 28.20 -2.95 -8.29
C PRO A 15 26.71 -2.79 -7.96
N ILE A 16 25.89 -2.51 -8.97
CA ILE A 16 24.43 -2.31 -8.84
C ILE A 16 23.76 -3.45 -8.09
N ALA A 17 24.21 -4.69 -8.26
CA ALA A 17 23.69 -5.85 -7.52
C ALA A 17 23.88 -5.73 -6.00
N GLY A 18 25.01 -5.17 -5.55
CA GLY A 18 25.28 -4.90 -4.13
C GLY A 18 24.34 -3.82 -3.58
N LEU A 19 24.13 -2.75 -4.34
CA LEU A 19 23.17 -1.71 -4.00
C LEU A 19 21.74 -2.27 -3.88
N LEU A 20 21.28 -3.03 -4.87
CA LEU A 20 19.95 -3.64 -4.86
C LEU A 20 19.77 -4.60 -3.68
N THR A 21 20.79 -5.40 -3.37
CA THR A 21 20.75 -6.31 -2.21
C THR A 21 20.61 -5.55 -0.89
N TRP A 22 21.36 -4.46 -0.74
CA TRP A 22 21.25 -3.60 0.43
C TRP A 22 19.86 -2.94 0.53
N LEU A 23 19.33 -2.43 -0.59
CA LEU A 23 18.00 -1.82 -0.67
C LEU A 23 16.88 -2.81 -0.33
N VAL A 24 17.00 -4.07 -0.72
CA VAL A 24 16.01 -5.11 -0.35
C VAL A 24 16.09 -5.42 1.14
N ARG A 25 17.30 -5.50 1.72
CA ARG A 25 17.49 -5.76 3.15
C ARG A 25 16.98 -4.64 4.06
N GLN A 26 17.05 -3.39 3.62
CA GLN A 26 16.51 -2.26 4.38
C GLN A 26 14.97 -2.31 4.53
N GLY A 27 14.27 -2.97 3.61
CA GLY A 27 12.81 -3.04 3.64
C GLY A 27 12.13 -1.85 2.95
N ALA A 28 10.90 -1.56 3.38
CA ALA A 28 10.03 -0.57 2.74
C ALA A 28 10.47 0.86 3.06
N ARG A 29 10.68 1.67 2.01
CA ARG A 29 11.07 3.09 2.10
C ARG A 29 9.85 3.99 2.01
N LEU A 30 9.00 3.96 3.04
CA LEU A 30 7.81 4.80 3.07
C LEU A 30 8.18 6.26 3.39
N PRO A 31 7.42 7.25 2.92
CA PRO A 31 7.64 8.65 3.30
C PRO A 31 7.66 8.83 4.82
N GLY A 32 8.69 9.51 5.33
CA GLY A 32 8.86 9.80 6.75
C GLY A 32 9.43 8.66 7.60
N THR A 33 9.94 7.59 6.99
CA THR A 33 10.64 6.51 7.71
C THR A 33 12.16 6.62 7.60
N ALA A 34 12.87 6.08 8.59
CA ALA A 34 14.34 6.11 8.64
C ALA A 34 14.98 5.38 7.44
N GLU A 35 14.30 4.38 6.88
CA GLU A 35 14.75 3.65 5.68
C GLU A 35 14.79 4.56 4.44
N LEU A 36 13.81 5.46 4.29
CA LEU A 36 13.83 6.45 3.21
C LEU A 36 14.96 7.46 3.42
N ASP A 37 15.14 7.96 4.64
CA ASP A 37 16.22 8.90 4.97
C ASP A 37 17.60 8.29 4.69
N ALA A 38 17.80 7.05 5.11
CA ALA A 38 19.00 6.26 4.84
C ALA A 38 19.28 6.12 3.33
N PHE A 39 18.26 5.81 2.54
CA PHE A 39 18.39 5.73 1.09
C PHE A 39 18.75 7.08 0.45
N THR A 40 18.07 8.17 0.84
CA THR A 40 18.37 9.50 0.29
C THR A 40 19.77 9.98 0.66
N ALA A 41 20.31 9.57 1.82
CA ALA A 41 21.69 9.83 2.20
C ALA A 41 22.69 9.13 1.29
N VAL A 42 22.47 7.84 0.98
CA VAL A 42 23.33 7.10 0.03
C VAL A 42 23.33 7.74 -1.36
N VAL A 43 22.16 8.16 -1.84
CA VAL A 43 22.05 8.84 -3.15
C VAL A 43 22.78 10.18 -3.13
N ALA A 44 22.63 10.97 -2.07
CA ALA A 44 23.30 12.24 -1.92
C ALA A 44 24.83 12.06 -1.92
N ASP A 45 25.35 11.11 -1.15
CA ASP A 45 26.79 10.85 -1.09
C ASP A 45 27.33 10.35 -2.43
N ALA A 46 26.59 9.49 -3.13
CA ALA A 46 26.98 9.03 -4.47
C ALA A 46 27.04 10.18 -5.49
N TRP A 47 26.08 11.11 -5.45
CA TRP A 47 26.09 12.28 -6.34
C TRP A 47 27.19 13.28 -5.97
N SER A 48 27.42 13.52 -4.68
CA SER A 48 28.54 14.35 -4.23
C SER A 48 29.90 13.76 -4.59
N ALA A 49 30.05 12.43 -4.54
CA ALA A 49 31.27 11.75 -5.00
C ALA A 49 31.55 11.92 -6.50
N LEU A 50 30.52 12.19 -7.29
CA LEU A 50 30.64 12.54 -8.72
C LEU A 50 30.92 14.04 -8.95
N GLY A 51 31.10 14.82 -7.89
CA GLY A 51 31.35 16.26 -7.96
C GLY A 51 30.08 17.10 -8.18
N LEU A 52 28.90 16.52 -7.99
CA LEU A 52 27.63 17.25 -8.10
C LEU A 52 27.34 17.99 -6.79
N GLU A 53 26.83 19.21 -6.91
CA GLU A 53 26.23 19.92 -5.78
C GLU A 53 24.86 19.30 -5.48
N VAL A 54 24.66 18.87 -4.22
CA VAL A 54 23.45 18.19 -3.79
C VAL A 54 22.73 19.02 -2.74
N HIS A 55 21.50 19.41 -3.04
CA HIS A 55 20.59 20.04 -2.10
C HIS A 55 19.52 19.06 -1.66
N ARG A 56 19.05 19.18 -0.41
CA ARG A 56 17.91 18.42 0.11
C ARG A 56 16.76 19.39 0.37
N ASP A 57 15.65 19.14 -0.32
CA ASP A 57 14.42 19.91 -0.17
C ASP A 57 13.43 19.11 0.68
N PRO A 58 13.26 19.44 1.98
CA PRO A 58 12.29 18.75 2.81
C PRO A 58 10.88 19.11 2.37
N VAL A 59 10.10 18.10 1.98
CA VAL A 59 8.68 18.25 1.63
C VAL A 59 7.83 17.79 2.81
N PRO A 60 7.03 18.67 3.43
CA PRO A 60 6.12 18.26 4.48
C PRO A 60 5.01 17.39 3.87
N LEU A 61 4.82 16.20 4.43
CA LEU A 61 3.79 15.26 4.01
C LEU A 61 2.93 14.89 5.21
N THR A 62 1.62 14.82 4.99
CA THR A 62 0.71 14.23 5.97
C THR A 62 0.90 12.72 5.94
N GLY A 63 1.57 12.19 6.97
CA GLY A 63 1.72 10.76 7.14
C GLY A 63 0.37 10.08 7.25
N TRP A 64 0.22 8.95 6.56
CA TRP A 64 -0.91 8.05 6.74
C TRP A 64 -0.35 6.63 6.89
N ALA A 65 -0.74 5.96 7.97
CA ALA A 65 -0.39 4.59 8.24
C ALA A 65 -1.60 3.85 8.79
N ALA A 66 -1.87 2.66 8.26
CA ALA A 66 -2.83 1.77 8.88
C ALA A 66 -2.21 1.19 10.15
N THR A 67 -2.83 1.42 11.30
CA THR A 67 -2.37 0.92 12.61
C THR A 67 -2.79 -0.53 12.84
N ALA A 68 -3.93 -0.95 12.28
CA ALA A 68 -4.42 -2.31 12.30
C ALA A 68 -5.37 -2.56 11.13
N GLY A 69 -5.44 -3.82 10.68
CA GLY A 69 -6.39 -4.26 9.68
C GLY A 69 -6.86 -5.68 9.98
N THR A 70 -8.15 -5.85 10.28
CA THR A 70 -8.75 -7.17 10.49
C THR A 70 -10.01 -7.29 9.64
N LEU A 71 -10.10 -8.37 8.87
CA LEU A 71 -11.29 -8.72 8.11
C LEU A 71 -11.73 -10.13 8.50
N THR A 72 -13.01 -10.31 8.79
CA THR A 72 -13.60 -11.61 9.10
C THR A 72 -14.86 -11.80 8.27
N VAL A 73 -14.98 -12.96 7.65
CA VAL A 73 -16.13 -13.33 6.82
C VAL A 73 -16.95 -14.38 7.57
N HIS A 74 -18.24 -14.11 7.71
CA HIS A 74 -19.23 -15.05 8.25
C HIS A 74 -19.99 -15.67 7.08
N PRO A 75 -19.78 -16.96 6.75
CA PRO A 75 -20.49 -17.61 5.66
C PRO A 75 -21.98 -17.80 6.01
N ALA A 76 -22.85 -17.72 5.02
CA ALA A 76 -24.31 -17.85 5.21
C ALA A 76 -24.77 -19.29 5.55
N GLY A 77 -23.88 -20.29 5.51
CA GLY A 77 -24.20 -21.68 5.79
C GLY A 77 -24.43 -21.94 7.28
N ARG A 78 -25.47 -22.71 7.64
CA ARG A 78 -25.72 -23.14 9.02
C ARG A 78 -24.50 -23.91 9.54
N GLY A 79 -23.94 -23.46 10.67
CA GLY A 79 -22.77 -24.09 11.31
C GLY A 79 -21.42 -23.71 10.69
N ALA A 80 -21.37 -22.82 9.70
CA ALA A 80 -20.11 -22.34 9.14
C ALA A 80 -19.42 -21.37 10.11
N ALA A 81 -18.19 -21.70 10.49
CA ALA A 81 -17.37 -20.84 11.34
C ALA A 81 -16.96 -19.56 10.61
N ALA A 82 -16.79 -18.49 11.37
CA ALA A 82 -16.21 -17.26 10.88
C ALA A 82 -14.75 -17.49 10.45
N ALA A 83 -14.35 -16.95 9.31
CA ALA A 83 -12.99 -17.09 8.78
C ALA A 83 -12.30 -15.73 8.74
N ARG A 84 -11.07 -15.65 9.27
CA ARG A 84 -10.22 -14.46 9.14
C ARG A 84 -9.66 -14.39 7.72
N VAL A 85 -9.80 -13.23 7.08
CA VAL A 85 -9.25 -12.97 5.74
C VAL A 85 -8.01 -12.09 5.90
N PRO A 86 -6.87 -12.47 5.31
CA PRO A 86 -5.68 -11.61 5.32
C PRO A 86 -5.97 -10.34 4.53
N VAL A 87 -5.74 -9.20 5.18
CA VAL A 87 -5.79 -7.89 4.52
C VAL A 87 -4.46 -7.68 3.81
N ALA A 88 -4.46 -7.86 2.49
CA ALA A 88 -3.24 -7.74 1.68
C ALA A 88 -2.69 -6.31 1.64
N SER A 89 -3.56 -5.31 1.74
CA SER A 89 -3.21 -3.90 1.85
C SER A 89 -4.41 -3.09 2.35
N VAL A 90 -4.14 -1.98 3.03
CA VAL A 90 -5.15 -0.99 3.38
C VAL A 90 -5.00 0.18 2.43
N ALA A 91 -6.11 0.62 1.81
CA ALA A 91 -6.07 1.75 0.89
C ALA A 91 -5.61 3.03 1.61
N PRO A 92 -4.60 3.75 1.08
CA PRO A 92 -4.16 5.01 1.65
C PRO A 92 -5.31 5.99 1.83
N CYS A 93 -5.30 6.73 2.93
CA CYS A 93 -6.35 7.69 3.30
C CYS A 93 -7.74 7.09 3.50
N SER A 94 -7.86 5.77 3.68
CA SER A 94 -9.12 5.18 4.13
C SER A 94 -9.44 5.63 5.57
N ALA A 95 -10.73 5.90 5.80
CA ALA A 95 -11.20 6.26 7.13
C ALA A 95 -11.08 5.07 8.08
N ALA A 96 -10.73 5.34 9.34
CA ALA A 96 -10.75 4.35 10.39
C ALA A 96 -12.20 3.86 10.61
N THR A 97 -12.39 2.56 10.81
CA THR A 97 -13.66 2.06 11.35
C THR A 97 -13.78 2.46 12.82
N PRO A 98 -15.00 2.60 13.37
CA PRO A 98 -15.20 2.73 14.82
C PRO A 98 -14.52 1.60 15.62
N PRO A 99 -14.22 1.80 16.92
CA PRO A 99 -13.57 0.80 17.77
C PRO A 99 -14.26 -0.57 17.79
N GLU A 100 -15.59 -0.59 17.70
CA GLU A 100 -16.43 -1.79 17.62
C GLU A 100 -16.36 -2.53 16.27
N GLY A 101 -15.77 -1.87 15.26
CA GLY A 101 -15.71 -2.33 13.87
C GLY A 101 -17.04 -2.14 13.11
N VAL A 102 -16.99 -2.38 11.81
CA VAL A 102 -18.19 -2.35 10.94
C VAL A 102 -18.57 -3.77 10.56
N ARG A 103 -19.85 -4.12 10.73
CA ARG A 103 -20.41 -5.42 10.31
C ARG A 103 -21.60 -5.20 9.40
N GLY A 104 -21.69 -6.00 8.34
CA GLY A 104 -22.80 -5.92 7.40
C GLY A 104 -22.74 -6.99 6.31
N PRO A 105 -23.82 -7.16 5.54
CA PRO A 105 -23.82 -8.06 4.40
C PRO A 105 -22.82 -7.57 3.35
N VAL A 106 -22.01 -8.48 2.82
CA VAL A 106 -21.10 -8.18 1.71
C VAL A 106 -21.91 -8.19 0.42
N VAL A 107 -22.03 -7.03 -0.23
CA VAL A 107 -22.71 -6.88 -1.53
C VAL A 107 -21.68 -6.70 -2.62
N ARG A 108 -21.73 -7.52 -3.66
CA ARG A 108 -20.88 -7.36 -4.84
C ARG A 108 -21.40 -6.19 -5.68
N ALA A 109 -20.71 -5.06 -5.64
CA ALA A 109 -21.10 -3.86 -6.39
C ALA A 109 -20.77 -3.89 -7.90
N GLY A 110 -19.96 -4.85 -8.38
CA GLY A 110 -19.55 -4.91 -9.79
C GLY A 110 -18.54 -3.81 -10.19
N GLY A 111 -17.98 -3.90 -11.41
CA GLY A 111 -17.00 -2.96 -11.96
C GLY A 111 -17.59 -1.89 -12.90
N GLY A 112 -18.87 -1.55 -12.72
CA GLY A 112 -19.52 -0.45 -13.44
C GLY A 112 -19.43 0.84 -12.65
N ALA A 113 -19.37 1.99 -13.34
CA ALA A 113 -19.30 3.31 -12.75
C ALA A 113 -20.47 3.57 -11.78
N VAL A 114 -20.29 3.23 -10.51
CA VAL A 114 -21.22 3.65 -9.46
C VAL A 114 -20.89 5.11 -9.19
N HIS A 115 -21.74 6.01 -9.68
CA HIS A 115 -21.74 7.39 -9.19
C HIS A 115 -21.82 7.34 -7.67
N ALA A 116 -20.87 7.99 -6.99
CA ALA A 116 -20.73 7.99 -5.54
C ALA A 116 -21.96 8.53 -4.77
N GLY A 117 -23.02 8.96 -5.47
CA GLY A 117 -24.25 9.50 -4.89
C GLY A 117 -25.21 8.46 -4.30
N THR A 118 -25.21 7.19 -4.74
CA THR A 118 -26.27 6.25 -4.32
C THR A 118 -26.01 5.50 -3.01
N CYS A 119 -24.76 5.45 -2.52
CA CYS A 119 -24.48 4.87 -1.18
C CYS A 119 -24.69 5.87 -0.04
N ALA A 120 -24.58 7.18 -0.30
CA ALA A 120 -24.81 8.22 0.71
C ALA A 120 -26.27 8.30 1.17
N ALA A 121 -27.24 7.94 0.31
CA ALA A 121 -28.67 8.11 0.60
C ALA A 121 -29.27 7.04 1.54
N ARG A 122 -28.52 6.00 1.94
CA ARG A 122 -29.05 4.89 2.76
C ARG A 122 -28.40 4.70 4.13
N LEU A 123 -27.46 5.58 4.50
CA LEU A 123 -26.80 5.55 5.80
C LEU A 123 -26.91 6.96 6.43
N PRO A 124 -27.85 7.21 7.36
CA PRO A 124 -28.15 8.54 7.89
C PRO A 124 -27.01 9.17 8.72
N TRP A 125 -25.92 8.47 8.94
CA TRP A 125 -24.75 8.94 9.68
C TRP A 125 -23.54 9.27 8.79
N TRP A 126 -23.63 9.06 7.47
CA TRP A 126 -22.53 9.35 6.56
C TRP A 126 -22.55 10.81 6.11
N THR A 127 -21.96 11.69 6.92
CA THR A 127 -21.55 13.03 6.50
C THR A 127 -20.04 13.03 6.29
N SER A 128 -19.60 12.92 5.04
CA SER A 128 -18.19 13.14 4.70
C SER A 128 -17.93 14.65 4.63
N PRO A 129 -17.03 15.23 5.44
CA PRO A 129 -16.50 16.55 5.15
C PRO A 129 -15.64 16.50 3.88
N PRO A 130 -15.54 17.60 3.11
CA PRO A 130 -14.75 17.66 1.90
C PRO A 130 -13.26 17.70 2.25
N VAL A 131 -12.60 16.54 2.30
CA VAL A 131 -11.14 16.47 2.27
C VAL A 131 -10.72 16.38 0.79
N PRO A 132 -9.77 17.21 0.31
CA PRO A 132 -9.34 17.23 -1.07
C PRO A 132 -8.38 16.07 -1.36
N CYS A 133 -8.77 14.84 -1.07
CA CYS A 133 -8.10 13.66 -1.58
C CYS A 133 -8.97 13.17 -2.74
N ARG A 134 -8.57 13.48 -3.98
CA ARG A 134 -9.07 12.79 -5.18
C ARG A 134 -8.60 11.33 -5.11
N SER A 135 -9.26 10.53 -4.28
CA SER A 135 -9.02 9.09 -4.18
C SER A 135 -9.57 8.44 -5.45
N VAL A 136 -8.67 8.08 -6.36
CA VAL A 136 -8.98 7.12 -7.42
C VAL A 136 -9.13 5.76 -6.75
N CYS A 137 -10.37 5.28 -6.63
CA CYS A 137 -10.63 3.90 -6.24
C CYS A 137 -10.08 2.98 -7.34
N TRP A 138 -8.95 2.33 -7.08
CA TRP A 138 -8.41 1.34 -8.01
C TRP A 138 -9.14 0.01 -7.82
N CYS A 139 -10.17 -0.20 -8.65
CA CYS A 139 -10.85 -1.49 -8.81
C CYS A 139 -10.24 -2.22 -10.03
N GLY A 140 -9.01 -2.70 -9.90
CA GLY A 140 -8.42 -3.59 -10.89
C GLY A 140 -9.04 -4.99 -10.82
N PRO A 141 -9.36 -5.65 -11.94
CA PRO A 141 -9.83 -7.03 -11.92
C PRO A 141 -8.70 -7.95 -11.43
N TRP A 142 -8.94 -8.67 -10.34
CA TRP A 142 -8.10 -9.80 -9.94
C TRP A 142 -8.10 -10.86 -11.05
N PRO A 143 -6.95 -11.27 -11.60
CA PRO A 143 -6.91 -12.39 -12.54
C PRO A 143 -7.33 -13.65 -11.78
N ARG A 144 -8.41 -14.29 -12.25
CA ARG A 144 -8.82 -15.60 -11.75
C ARG A 144 -7.71 -16.61 -12.06
N PRO A 145 -7.33 -17.50 -11.13
CA PRO A 145 -6.51 -18.65 -11.49
C PRO A 145 -7.25 -19.47 -12.56
N ARG A 146 -6.57 -19.75 -13.68
CA ARG A 146 -7.11 -20.62 -14.73
C ARG A 146 -7.36 -22.01 -14.13
N PRO A 147 -8.53 -22.62 -14.34
CA PRO A 147 -8.71 -24.03 -13.99
C PRO A 147 -7.75 -24.89 -14.83
N PRO A 148 -7.25 -26.03 -14.32
CA PRO A 148 -6.41 -26.94 -15.09
C PRO A 148 -7.22 -27.50 -16.27
N GLY A 149 -6.98 -26.93 -17.46
CA GLY A 149 -7.60 -27.35 -18.72
C GLY A 149 -6.88 -28.54 -19.33
N ARG A 150 -7.65 -29.58 -19.65
CA ARG A 150 -7.27 -30.91 -20.11
C ARG A 150 -6.39 -30.89 -21.37
N ARG A 151 -5.42 -31.81 -21.45
CA ARG A 151 -4.67 -32.10 -22.67
C ARG A 151 -5.64 -32.59 -23.77
N PRO A 152 -5.54 -32.12 -25.02
CA PRO A 152 -6.29 -32.68 -26.13
C PRO A 152 -5.78 -34.11 -26.45
N PRO A 153 -6.63 -34.98 -27.01
CA PRO A 153 -6.21 -36.30 -27.45
C PRO A 153 -5.21 -36.15 -28.61
N ARG A 154 -4.13 -36.92 -28.54
CA ARG A 154 -3.20 -37.07 -29.67
C ARG A 154 -3.89 -37.91 -30.74
N SER A 155 -4.05 -37.33 -31.92
CA SER A 155 -4.19 -38.07 -33.18
C SER A 155 -2.88 -38.77 -33.54
#